data_AF-A0A6B2G731-F1
#
_entry.id   AF-A0A6B2G731-F1
#
_cell.length_a   1.000
_cell.length_b   1.000
_cell.length_c   1.000
_cell.angle_alpha   90.00
_cell.angle_beta   90.00
_cell.angle_gamma   90.00
#
_symmetry.space_group_name_H-M   'P 1'
#
loop_
_entity.id
_entity.type
_entity.pdbx_description
1 polymer ?
#
loop_
_entity_poly.entity_id
_entity_poly.type
_entity_poly.pdbx_seq_one_letter_code
_entity_poly.pdbx_strand_id
1 'polypeptide(L)'
;HFLCSNGKRISFRVCLYKNYQDNMQEECVFGILGMSNAVFNNNKDSSRRNIYFHIPYHSIYGDDIKIVQDDSSNITLCDIMLDHLNRLDRNEFSVLKLMIKIKKFAESDVLNEENTQFDSCAEELVPSTLLLDWSLNTYPNAVDYFMFRKQFTTRLALISVFEYVLNLLPLYPHMCNINRESGSLFFSDINLDTFLMQPEECFNSDTARKVFMRLTPNLQQLITNIGIHGPFSHTMFSASYAIGRSTCFWPTMLKLLLKKASSSWHENTIEKIGQVVPFINKLSSYYSTQFSDCGNPENGLQKISQIIDFSMNPYNILAQDVLWYPLL
;
A
#
# COMPACT_ATOMS: atom_id res chain seq x y z
N HIS A 1 -25.77 9.80 -0.47
CA HIS A 1 -25.57 10.22 -1.88
C HIS A 1 -25.77 11.71 -2.00
N PHE A 2 -24.92 12.40 -2.77
CA PHE A 2 -25.02 13.82 -3.07
C PHE A 2 -25.19 13.99 -4.58
N LEU A 3 -26.10 14.88 -5.00
CA LEU A 3 -26.28 15.24 -6.40
C LEU A 3 -25.51 16.54 -6.66
N CYS A 4 -24.50 16.47 -7.52
CA CYS A 4 -23.73 17.65 -7.89
C CYS A 4 -24.49 18.51 -8.90
N SER A 5 -24.11 19.78 -9.02
CA SER A 5 -24.67 20.73 -9.98
C SER A 5 -24.51 20.32 -11.45
N ASN A 6 -23.53 19.44 -11.74
CA ASN A 6 -23.32 18.84 -13.06
C ASN A 6 -24.16 17.59 -13.32
N GLY A 7 -25.10 17.24 -12.42
CA GLY A 7 -25.96 16.06 -12.53
C GLY A 7 -25.30 14.74 -12.12
N LYS A 8 -24.02 14.73 -11.77
CA LYS A 8 -23.33 13.52 -11.28
C LYS A 8 -23.76 13.21 -9.85
N ARG A 9 -24.06 11.95 -9.58
CA ARG A 9 -24.29 11.44 -8.22
C ARG A 9 -22.96 10.99 -7.64
N ILE A 10 -22.59 11.53 -6.48
CA ILE A 10 -21.42 11.10 -5.73
C ILE A 10 -21.89 10.45 -4.44
N SER A 11 -21.36 9.28 -4.17
CA SER A 11 -21.67 8.46 -3.02
C SER A 11 -20.56 8.61 -1.99
N PHE A 12 -20.93 8.74 -0.72
CA PHE A 12 -19.99 8.82 0.38
C PHE A 12 -20.44 7.85 1.46
N ARG A 13 -19.48 7.13 2.01
CA ARG A 13 -19.60 6.27 3.18
C ARG A 13 -19.26 7.10 4.42
N VAL A 14 -20.13 7.02 5.43
CA VAL A 14 -19.87 7.61 6.74
C VAL A 14 -19.26 6.53 7.61
N CYS A 15 -18.01 6.72 8.01
CA CYS A 15 -17.26 5.81 8.84
C CYS A 15 -17.16 6.39 10.25
N LEU A 16 -17.56 5.59 11.23
CA LEU A 16 -17.37 5.90 12.64
C LEU A 16 -16.06 5.27 13.10
N TYR A 17 -15.15 6.10 13.59
CA TYR A 17 -13.86 5.66 14.10
C TYR A 17 -13.79 5.78 15.61
N LYS A 18 -13.04 4.86 16.23
CA LYS A 18 -12.79 4.87 17.67
C LYS A 18 -11.54 5.68 18.05
N ASN A 19 -10.61 5.84 17.11
CA ASN A 19 -9.31 6.46 17.34
C ASN A 19 -9.10 7.65 16.39
N TYR A 20 -9.17 8.86 16.92
CA TYR A 20 -8.88 10.09 16.18
C TYR A 20 -7.44 10.14 15.65
N GLN A 21 -6.48 9.57 16.38
CA GLN A 21 -5.06 9.59 16.00
C GLN A 21 -4.79 8.85 14.69
N ASP A 22 -5.43 7.70 14.47
CA ASP A 22 -5.26 6.88 13.27
C ASP A 22 -5.80 7.62 12.03
N ASN A 23 -6.95 8.30 12.17
CA ASN A 23 -7.51 9.13 11.09
C ASN A 23 -6.59 10.30 10.72
N MET A 24 -6.01 10.96 11.72
CA MET A 24 -5.06 12.05 11.47
C MET A 24 -3.79 11.55 10.76
N GLN A 25 -3.31 10.35 11.10
CA GLN A 25 -2.18 9.74 10.41
C GLN A 25 -2.50 9.44 8.95
N GLU A 26 -3.66 8.85 8.68
CA GLU A 26 -4.08 8.53 7.33
C GLU A 26 -4.24 9.80 6.46
N GLU A 27 -4.85 10.86 7.00
CA GLU A 27 -4.92 12.14 6.29
C GLU A 27 -3.53 12.75 6.03
N CYS A 28 -2.56 12.56 6.95
CA CYS A 28 -1.18 12.98 6.72
C CYS A 28 -0.56 12.20 5.57
N VAL A 29 -0.73 10.87 5.53
CA VAL A 29 -0.25 10.02 4.44
C VAL A 29 -0.89 10.43 3.13
N PHE A 30 -2.21 10.63 3.08
CA PHE A 30 -2.90 11.11 1.88
C PHE A 30 -2.41 12.50 1.44
N GLY A 31 -2.07 13.38 2.38
CA GLY A 31 -1.40 14.64 2.08
C GLY A 31 -0.05 14.43 1.37
N ILE A 32 0.76 13.48 1.85
CA ILE A 32 2.03 13.08 1.23
C ILE A 32 1.82 12.56 -0.19
N LEU A 33 0.90 11.59 -0.35
CA LEU A 33 0.59 10.99 -1.65
C LEU A 33 0.03 12.05 -2.62
N GLY A 34 -0.82 12.95 -2.13
CA GLY A 34 -1.43 14.01 -2.92
C GLY A 34 -0.42 15.03 -3.46
N MET A 35 0.50 15.51 -2.63
CA MET A 35 1.56 16.41 -3.11
C MET A 35 2.58 15.68 -3.99
N SER A 36 2.79 14.38 -3.79
CA SER A 36 3.64 13.57 -4.66
C SER A 36 3.14 13.57 -6.11
N ASN A 37 1.81 13.60 -6.32
CA ASN A 37 1.22 13.72 -7.66
C ASN A 37 1.67 15.00 -8.40
N ALA A 38 1.78 16.12 -7.69
CA ALA A 38 2.28 17.36 -8.29
C ALA A 38 3.74 17.22 -8.74
N VAL A 39 4.57 16.54 -7.95
CA VAL A 39 5.97 16.23 -8.30
C VAL A 39 6.04 15.31 -9.52
N PHE A 40 5.21 14.26 -9.58
CA PHE A 40 5.18 13.34 -10.70
C PHE A 40 4.73 13.99 -12.00
N ASN A 41 3.77 14.91 -11.96
CA ASN A 41 3.32 15.65 -13.13
C ASN A 41 4.39 16.59 -13.70
N ASN A 42 5.22 17.17 -12.83
CA ASN A 42 6.31 18.07 -13.25
C ASN A 42 7.51 17.31 -13.83
N ASN A 43 7.71 16.04 -13.47
CA ASN A 43 8.81 15.23 -14.00
C ASN A 43 8.43 14.54 -15.32
N LYS A 44 9.25 14.71 -16.36
CA LYS A 44 9.00 14.17 -17.71
C LYS A 44 8.82 12.65 -17.71
N ASP A 45 9.66 11.94 -16.97
CA ASP A 45 9.67 10.47 -16.94
C ASP A 45 8.45 9.89 -16.22
N SER A 46 8.02 10.53 -15.13
CA SER A 46 6.86 10.11 -14.36
C SER A 46 5.56 10.48 -15.06
N SER A 47 5.49 11.68 -15.65
CA SER A 47 4.37 12.16 -16.45
C SER A 47 4.12 11.30 -17.69
N ARG A 48 5.18 10.93 -18.45
CA ARG A 48 5.07 10.05 -19.62
C ARG A 48 4.49 8.67 -19.28
N ARG A 49 4.75 8.18 -18.06
CA ARG A 49 4.22 6.90 -17.55
C ARG A 49 2.84 7.02 -16.90
N ASN A 50 2.26 8.22 -16.81
CA ASN A 50 0.99 8.51 -16.16
C ASN A 50 0.91 8.00 -14.71
N ILE A 51 1.98 8.25 -13.96
CA ILE A 51 2.16 7.84 -12.57
C ILE A 51 1.49 8.88 -11.66
N TYR A 52 0.45 8.47 -10.94
CA TYR A 52 -0.23 9.26 -9.91
C TYR A 52 -0.89 8.34 -8.88
N PHE A 53 -1.12 8.83 -7.66
CA PHE A 53 -1.97 8.19 -6.66
C PHE A 53 -3.42 8.59 -6.88
N HIS A 54 -4.32 7.60 -6.94
CA HIS A 54 -5.75 7.86 -6.84
C HIS A 54 -6.10 7.91 -5.35
N ILE A 55 -6.53 9.09 -4.88
CA ILE A 55 -6.88 9.33 -3.48
C ILE A 55 -8.38 9.61 -3.45
N PRO A 56 -9.18 8.82 -2.72
CA PRO A 56 -10.61 9.09 -2.61
C PRO A 56 -10.83 10.41 -1.88
N TYR A 57 -11.88 11.14 -2.25
CA TYR A 57 -12.26 12.33 -1.47
C TYR A 57 -12.64 11.90 -0.06
N HIS A 58 -11.95 12.44 0.94
CA HIS A 58 -12.24 12.17 2.34
C HIS A 58 -12.15 13.48 3.13
N SER A 59 -12.86 13.50 4.25
CA SER A 59 -12.80 14.59 5.22
C SER A 59 -13.20 14.06 6.59
N ILE A 60 -12.38 14.34 7.59
CA ILE A 60 -12.72 14.11 9.00
C ILE A 60 -13.56 15.28 9.54
N TYR A 61 -14.60 14.95 10.31
CA TYR A 61 -15.45 15.88 11.04
C TYR A 61 -15.46 15.51 12.52
N GLY A 62 -14.92 16.40 13.36
CA GLY A 62 -14.74 16.11 14.78
C GLY A 62 -13.79 14.94 15.02
N ASP A 63 -13.98 14.23 16.14
CA ASP A 63 -13.06 13.17 16.54
C ASP A 63 -13.49 11.78 16.02
N ASP A 64 -14.78 11.59 15.77
CA ASP A 64 -15.37 10.25 15.57
C ASP A 64 -15.85 9.99 14.13
N ILE A 65 -16.04 11.01 13.30
CA ILE A 65 -16.72 10.88 12.00
C ILE A 65 -15.74 11.17 10.87
N LYS A 66 -15.56 10.20 9.98
CA LYS A 66 -14.87 10.38 8.70
C LYS A 66 -15.83 10.10 7.56
N ILE A 67 -15.89 11.01 6.60
CA ILE A 67 -16.67 10.81 5.39
C ILE A 67 -15.69 10.48 4.27
N VAL A 68 -15.89 9.36 3.57
CA VAL A 68 -15.04 8.89 2.47
C VAL A 68 -15.89 8.65 1.24
N GLN A 69 -15.42 9.09 0.07
CA GLN A 69 -16.06 8.80 -1.19
C GLN A 69 -16.00 7.29 -1.44
N ASP A 70 -17.16 6.72 -1.75
CA ASP A 70 -17.28 5.30 -1.98
C ASP A 70 -18.30 5.05 -3.08
N ASP A 71 -17.96 4.18 -4.02
CA ASP A 71 -18.80 3.82 -5.14
C ASP A 71 -19.23 2.35 -5.02
N SER A 72 -20.43 2.00 -5.49
CA SER A 72 -20.94 0.63 -5.43
C SER A 72 -20.14 -0.36 -6.30
N SER A 73 -19.34 0.16 -7.22
CA SER A 73 -18.46 -0.62 -8.07
C SER A 73 -17.12 -0.95 -7.37
N ASN A 74 -16.81 -0.34 -6.24
CA ASN A 74 -15.59 -0.62 -5.46
C ASN A 74 -15.68 -2.01 -4.81
N ILE A 75 -14.59 -2.76 -4.89
CA ILE A 75 -14.42 -4.07 -4.28
C ILE A 75 -13.00 -4.18 -3.71
N THR A 76 -12.85 -4.78 -2.53
CA THR A 76 -11.52 -5.00 -1.95
C THR A 76 -10.92 -6.32 -2.41
N LEU A 77 -9.60 -6.51 -2.25
CA LEU A 77 -8.98 -7.83 -2.48
C LEU A 77 -9.58 -8.89 -1.55
N CYS A 78 -9.93 -8.50 -0.32
CA CYS A 78 -10.60 -9.38 0.64
C CYS A 78 -11.97 -9.83 0.12
N ASP A 79 -12.78 -8.91 -0.40
CA ASP A 79 -14.10 -9.22 -0.95
C ASP A 79 -14.01 -10.17 -2.15
N ILE A 80 -13.00 -10.02 -3.01
CA ILE A 80 -12.77 -10.95 -4.14
C ILE A 80 -12.50 -12.38 -3.63
N MET A 81 -11.71 -12.50 -2.56
CA MET A 81 -11.47 -13.80 -1.91
C MET A 81 -12.74 -14.36 -1.26
N LEU A 82 -13.50 -13.54 -0.55
CA LEU A 82 -14.76 -13.96 0.07
C LEU A 82 -15.78 -14.42 -0.98
N ASP A 83 -15.90 -13.72 -2.10
CA ASP A 83 -16.77 -14.10 -3.22
C ASP A 83 -16.37 -15.46 -3.81
N HIS A 84 -15.07 -15.77 -3.86
CA HIS A 84 -14.59 -17.08 -4.30
C HIS A 84 -14.89 -18.19 -3.28
N LEU A 85 -14.63 -17.94 -2.00
CA LEU A 85 -14.93 -18.89 -0.92
C LEU A 85 -16.44 -19.20 -0.85
N ASN A 86 -17.29 -18.19 -1.07
CA ASN A 86 -18.74 -18.36 -1.14
C ASN A 86 -19.16 -19.30 -2.29
N ARG A 87 -18.44 -19.33 -3.41
CA ARG A 87 -18.70 -20.28 -4.53
C ARG A 87 -18.28 -21.70 -4.19
N LEU A 88 -17.36 -21.87 -3.24
CA LEU A 88 -16.90 -23.17 -2.75
C LEU A 88 -17.67 -23.66 -1.51
N ASP A 89 -18.70 -22.92 -1.07
CA ASP A 89 -19.38 -23.14 0.21
C ASP A 89 -18.39 -23.23 1.39
N ARG A 90 -17.39 -22.34 1.40
CA ARG A 90 -16.37 -22.21 2.46
C ARG A 90 -16.45 -20.82 3.10
N ASN A 91 -16.03 -20.74 4.36
CA ASN A 91 -15.99 -19.48 5.12
C ASN A 91 -14.56 -18.95 5.22
N GLU A 92 -14.41 -17.65 5.50
CA GLU A 92 -13.12 -17.00 5.79
C GLU A 92 -12.32 -17.73 6.89
N PHE A 93 -13.01 -18.25 7.90
CA PHE A 93 -12.39 -19.04 8.97
C PHE A 93 -11.62 -20.26 8.48
N SER A 94 -11.99 -20.84 7.33
CA SER A 94 -11.26 -21.96 6.73
C SER A 94 -9.88 -21.50 6.24
N VAL A 95 -9.79 -20.32 5.65
CA VAL A 95 -8.52 -19.72 5.21
C VAL A 95 -7.66 -19.39 6.43
N LEU A 96 -8.21 -18.75 7.45
CA LEU A 96 -7.46 -18.45 8.69
C LEU A 96 -6.92 -19.72 9.37
N LYS A 97 -7.72 -20.79 9.44
CA LYS A 97 -7.27 -22.09 9.95
C LYS A 97 -6.12 -22.66 9.14
N LEU A 98 -6.18 -22.57 7.81
CA LEU A 98 -5.10 -23.01 6.93
C LEU A 98 -3.84 -22.17 7.14
N MET A 99 -3.96 -20.84 7.23
CA MET A 99 -2.82 -19.94 7.49
C MET A 99 -2.15 -20.21 8.85
N ILE A 100 -2.94 -20.43 9.92
CA ILE A 100 -2.39 -20.78 11.24
C ILE A 100 -1.61 -22.11 11.18
N LYS A 101 -2.13 -23.10 10.44
CA LYS A 101 -1.43 -24.38 10.26
C LYS A 101 -0.12 -24.20 9.50
N ILE A 102 -0.14 -23.45 8.39
CA ILE A 102 1.07 -23.16 7.61
C ILE A 102 2.12 -22.45 8.46
N LYS A 103 1.72 -21.47 9.27
CA LYS A 103 2.65 -20.75 10.15
C LYS A 103 3.28 -21.66 11.19
N LYS A 104 2.48 -22.50 11.87
CA LYS A 104 2.99 -23.49 12.82
C LYS A 104 3.94 -24.48 12.17
N PHE A 105 3.65 -24.88 10.94
CA PHE A 105 4.49 -25.78 10.18
C PHE A 105 5.82 -25.11 9.81
N ALA A 106 5.79 -23.86 9.32
CA ALA A 106 6.98 -23.08 9.00
C ALA A 106 7.90 -22.84 10.21
N GLU A 107 7.34 -22.80 11.43
CA GLU A 107 8.11 -22.71 12.67
C GLU A 107 8.73 -24.04 13.13
N SER A 108 8.27 -25.18 12.58
CA SER A 108 8.61 -26.52 13.09
C SER A 108 9.76 -27.24 12.33
N ASP A 109 10.28 -26.68 11.23
CA ASP A 109 11.39 -27.23 10.42
C ASP A 109 11.23 -28.70 9.94
N VAL A 110 10.07 -29.34 10.10
CA VAL A 110 9.84 -30.75 9.71
C VAL A 110 9.48 -30.83 8.23
N LEU A 111 10.49 -30.77 7.37
CA LEU A 111 10.37 -30.91 5.92
C LEU A 111 10.11 -32.36 5.49
N ASN A 112 9.03 -32.63 4.73
CA ASN A 112 9.10 -33.13 3.34
C ASN A 112 7.82 -33.83 2.80
N GLU A 113 7.00 -34.50 3.62
CA GLU A 113 5.84 -35.27 3.09
C GLU A 113 4.51 -34.50 3.18
N GLU A 114 4.24 -33.80 4.29
CA GLU A 114 2.99 -33.05 4.48
C GLU A 114 2.88 -31.79 3.61
N ASN A 115 4.01 -31.25 3.13
CA ASN A 115 4.05 -30.07 2.24
C ASN A 115 3.15 -30.23 1.02
N THR A 116 3.16 -31.42 0.40
CA THR A 116 2.37 -31.68 -0.82
C THR A 116 0.86 -31.63 -0.57
N GLN A 117 0.40 -32.10 0.60
CA GLN A 117 -1.00 -32.04 0.99
C GLN A 117 -1.40 -30.61 1.38
N PHE A 118 -0.50 -29.86 2.02
CA PHE A 118 -0.74 -28.46 2.38
C PHE A 118 -0.80 -27.55 1.16
N ASP A 119 0.10 -27.74 0.18
CA ASP A 119 0.06 -27.03 -1.10
C ASP A 119 -1.25 -27.33 -1.82
N SER A 120 -1.69 -28.60 -1.84
CA SER A 120 -2.97 -28.99 -2.43
C SER A 120 -4.18 -28.34 -1.73
N CYS A 121 -4.19 -28.27 -0.39
CA CYS A 121 -5.27 -27.62 0.36
C CYS A 121 -5.25 -26.08 0.21
N ALA A 122 -4.06 -25.50 0.11
CA ALA A 122 -3.88 -24.07 -0.11
C ALA A 122 -4.37 -23.68 -1.50
N GLU A 123 -4.05 -24.47 -2.52
CA GLU A 123 -4.56 -24.29 -3.89
C GLU A 123 -6.08 -24.48 -3.98
N GLU A 124 -6.69 -25.36 -3.18
CA GLU A 124 -8.14 -25.52 -3.13
C GLU A 124 -8.84 -24.27 -2.55
N LEU A 125 -8.31 -23.68 -1.47
CA LEU A 125 -8.97 -22.56 -0.78
C LEU A 125 -8.62 -21.18 -1.33
N VAL A 126 -7.35 -20.95 -1.65
CA VAL A 126 -6.84 -19.67 -2.16
C VAL A 126 -5.85 -19.98 -3.29
N PRO A 127 -6.35 -20.28 -4.51
CA PRO A 127 -5.47 -20.55 -5.64
C PRO A 127 -4.62 -19.32 -5.94
N SER A 128 -3.39 -19.54 -6.39
CA SER A 128 -2.48 -18.44 -6.79
C SER A 128 -2.98 -17.67 -8.02
N THR A 129 -3.95 -18.23 -8.76
CA THR A 129 -4.59 -17.60 -9.91
C THR A 129 -5.86 -16.84 -9.55
N LEU A 130 -6.28 -16.81 -8.28
CA LEU A 130 -7.56 -16.25 -7.86
C LEU A 130 -7.82 -14.83 -8.40
N LEU A 131 -6.86 -13.93 -8.21
CA LEU A 131 -6.99 -12.54 -8.69
C LEU A 131 -6.92 -12.44 -10.22
N LEU A 132 -6.15 -13.33 -10.85
CA LEU A 132 -6.06 -13.42 -12.31
C LEU A 132 -7.40 -13.86 -12.90
N ASP A 133 -7.98 -14.94 -12.40
CA ASP A 133 -9.26 -15.48 -12.86
C ASP A 133 -10.40 -14.50 -12.62
N TRP A 134 -10.41 -13.82 -11.46
CA TRP A 134 -11.35 -12.74 -11.19
C TRP A 134 -11.23 -11.59 -12.21
N SER A 135 -10.01 -11.16 -12.52
CA SER A 135 -9.79 -10.04 -13.44
C SER A 135 -10.17 -10.37 -14.88
N LEU A 136 -9.95 -11.61 -15.33
CA LEU A 136 -10.36 -12.09 -16.65
C LEU A 136 -11.88 -12.17 -16.78
N ASN A 137 -12.57 -12.59 -15.71
CA ASN A 137 -14.03 -12.63 -15.68
C ASN A 137 -14.66 -11.22 -15.63
N THR A 138 -14.00 -10.27 -14.96
CA THR A 138 -14.47 -8.88 -14.84
C THR A 138 -14.24 -8.09 -16.12
N TYR A 139 -13.10 -8.30 -16.80
CA TYR A 139 -12.73 -7.61 -18.02
C TYR A 139 -12.61 -8.61 -19.19
N PRO A 140 -13.72 -8.99 -19.84
CA PRO A 140 -13.71 -10.01 -20.91
C PRO A 140 -12.98 -9.55 -22.17
N ASN A 141 -12.91 -8.23 -22.40
CA ASN A 141 -12.19 -7.65 -23.53
C ASN A 141 -10.69 -7.56 -23.22
N ALA A 142 -9.87 -8.05 -24.15
CA ALA A 142 -8.41 -8.05 -24.01
C ALA A 142 -7.82 -6.63 -23.82
N VAL A 143 -8.43 -5.61 -24.45
CA VAL A 143 -7.97 -4.22 -24.31
C VAL A 143 -8.23 -3.71 -22.90
N ASP A 144 -9.42 -3.95 -22.37
CA ASP A 144 -9.84 -3.48 -21.04
C ASP A 144 -9.06 -4.20 -19.95
N TYR A 145 -8.87 -5.52 -20.08
CA TYR A 145 -8.00 -6.30 -19.20
C TYR A 145 -6.56 -5.79 -19.22
N PHE A 146 -6.00 -5.50 -20.40
CA PHE A 146 -4.64 -4.97 -20.52
C PHE A 146 -4.50 -3.60 -19.85
N MET A 147 -5.48 -2.70 -20.05
CA MET A 147 -5.50 -1.38 -19.43
C MET A 147 -5.63 -1.48 -17.91
N PHE A 148 -6.52 -2.34 -17.41
CA PHE A 148 -6.67 -2.64 -15.99
C PHE A 148 -5.35 -3.12 -15.40
N ARG A 149 -4.74 -4.17 -15.99
CA ARG A 149 -3.49 -4.74 -15.49
C ARG A 149 -2.38 -3.69 -15.47
N LYS A 150 -2.25 -2.88 -16.52
CA LYS A 150 -1.28 -1.77 -16.57
C LYS A 150 -1.50 -0.77 -15.44
N GLN A 151 -2.73 -0.33 -15.20
CA GLN A 151 -3.04 0.61 -14.12
C GLN A 151 -2.77 -0.01 -12.75
N PHE A 152 -3.24 -1.23 -12.53
CA PHE A 152 -3.04 -1.98 -11.30
C PHE A 152 -1.54 -2.10 -10.95
N THR A 153 -0.71 -2.55 -11.90
CA THR A 153 0.74 -2.67 -11.70
C THR A 153 1.39 -1.32 -11.36
N THR A 154 1.03 -0.23 -12.04
CA THR A 154 1.60 1.09 -11.77
C THR A 154 1.19 1.64 -10.40
N ARG A 155 -0.07 1.44 -9.99
CA ARG A 155 -0.57 1.94 -8.69
C ARG A 155 -0.04 1.11 -7.52
N LEU A 156 0.07 -0.21 -7.69
CA LEU A 156 0.71 -1.07 -6.69
C LEU A 156 2.20 -0.73 -6.53
N ALA A 157 2.94 -0.59 -7.64
CA ALA A 157 4.36 -0.20 -7.61
C ALA A 157 4.59 1.13 -6.85
N LEU A 158 3.69 2.09 -7.06
CA LEU A 158 3.74 3.37 -6.39
C LEU A 158 3.60 3.23 -4.87
N ILE A 159 2.58 2.52 -4.39
CA ILE A 159 2.41 2.35 -2.95
C ILE A 159 3.55 1.51 -2.35
N SER A 160 4.06 0.52 -3.07
CA SER A 160 5.15 -0.35 -2.61
C SER A 160 6.46 0.40 -2.36
N VAL A 161 6.80 1.41 -3.17
CA VAL A 161 7.96 2.29 -2.87
C VAL A 161 7.72 3.07 -1.60
N PHE A 162 6.52 3.61 -1.43
CA PHE A 162 6.19 4.43 -0.26
C PHE A 162 6.13 3.57 1.00
N GLU A 163 5.62 2.34 0.91
CA GLU A 163 5.64 1.34 1.99
C GLU A 163 7.07 1.08 2.45
N TYR A 164 7.98 0.85 1.50
CA TYR A 164 9.40 0.64 1.78
C TYR A 164 10.10 1.88 2.36
N VAL A 165 9.95 3.06 1.75
CA VAL A 165 10.72 4.24 2.15
C VAL A 165 10.16 4.93 3.40
N LEU A 166 8.83 4.94 3.55
CA LEU A 166 8.17 5.61 4.68
C LEU A 166 7.92 4.69 5.86
N ASN A 167 8.19 3.39 5.73
CA ASN A 167 7.82 2.37 6.72
C ASN A 167 6.32 2.47 7.08
N LEU A 168 5.47 2.43 6.05
CA LEU A 168 4.01 2.38 6.25
C LEU A 168 3.64 1.08 6.96
N LEU A 169 2.52 1.05 7.68
CA LEU A 169 1.91 -0.19 8.16
C LEU A 169 1.69 -1.18 7.01
N PRO A 170 1.79 -2.49 7.27
CA PRO A 170 1.74 -3.48 6.21
C PRO A 170 0.39 -3.39 5.49
N LEU A 171 0.41 -3.35 4.16
CA LEU A 171 -0.82 -3.24 3.40
C LEU A 171 -1.63 -4.52 3.51
N TYR A 172 -2.83 -4.45 4.09
CA TYR A 172 -3.76 -5.58 4.19
C TYR A 172 -4.68 -5.66 2.96
N PRO A 173 -5.24 -6.84 2.61
CA PRO A 173 -6.04 -6.98 1.39
C PRO A 173 -7.37 -6.19 1.44
N HIS A 174 -7.94 -5.94 2.63
CA HIS A 174 -9.14 -5.10 2.78
C HIS A 174 -8.86 -3.60 2.52
N MET A 175 -7.60 -3.17 2.62
CA MET A 175 -7.19 -1.78 2.37
C MET A 175 -7.08 -1.47 0.88
N CYS A 176 -6.86 -2.50 0.05
CA CYS A 176 -6.70 -2.37 -1.39
C CYS A 176 -8.08 -2.39 -2.07
N ASN A 177 -8.51 -1.24 -2.59
CA ASN A 177 -9.81 -1.06 -3.20
C ASN A 177 -9.66 -0.91 -4.73
N ILE A 178 -10.41 -1.72 -5.47
CA ILE A 178 -10.46 -1.71 -6.93
C ILE A 178 -11.86 -1.30 -7.36
N ASN A 179 -11.96 -0.31 -8.23
CA ASN A 179 -13.21 0.05 -8.88
C ASN A 179 -13.43 -0.86 -10.10
N ARG A 180 -14.48 -1.70 -10.11
CA ARG A 180 -14.74 -2.70 -11.16
C ARG A 180 -15.01 -2.12 -12.54
N GLU A 181 -15.56 -0.90 -12.60
CA GLU A 181 -15.92 -0.29 -13.89
C GLU A 181 -14.72 0.41 -14.52
N SER A 182 -13.94 1.13 -13.71
CA SER A 182 -12.82 1.94 -14.19
C SER A 182 -11.45 1.23 -14.14
N GLY A 183 -11.33 0.16 -13.36
CA GLY A 183 -10.05 -0.45 -13.04
C GLY A 183 -9.14 0.40 -12.15
N SER A 184 -9.66 1.51 -11.59
CA SER A 184 -8.89 2.41 -10.73
C SER A 184 -8.63 1.75 -9.37
N LEU A 185 -7.38 1.86 -8.92
CA LEU A 185 -6.93 1.36 -7.63
C LEU A 185 -6.67 2.50 -6.66
N PHE A 186 -7.26 2.42 -5.47
CA PHE A 186 -6.91 3.26 -4.33
C PHE A 186 -6.74 2.42 -3.08
N PHE A 187 -6.12 3.03 -2.07
CA PHE A 187 -5.80 2.38 -0.81
C PHE A 187 -6.43 3.18 0.33
N SER A 188 -7.08 2.49 1.27
CA SER A 188 -7.67 3.07 2.49
C SER A 188 -6.88 2.65 3.73
N ASP A 189 -7.04 3.38 4.83
CA ASP A 189 -6.50 3.03 6.15
C ASP A 189 -4.96 2.84 6.16
N ILE A 190 -4.26 3.56 5.27
CA ILE A 190 -2.80 3.57 5.22
C ILE A 190 -2.25 4.48 6.30
N ASN A 191 -1.53 3.91 7.26
CA ASN A 191 -0.91 4.64 8.35
C ASN A 191 0.61 4.43 8.38
N LEU A 192 1.30 5.29 9.13
CA LEU A 192 2.74 5.17 9.42
C LEU A 192 2.91 4.24 10.63
N ASP A 193 3.91 3.35 10.61
CA ASP A 193 4.16 2.41 11.71
C ASP A 193 4.54 3.10 13.01
N THR A 194 5.40 4.10 12.90
CA THR A 194 5.81 4.94 14.01
C THR A 194 5.43 6.37 13.67
N PHE A 195 4.73 7.04 14.58
CA PHE A 195 4.48 8.46 14.41
C PHE A 195 5.83 9.20 14.31
N LEU A 196 5.79 10.38 13.70
CA LEU A 196 6.86 11.38 13.65
C LEU A 196 7.28 11.89 15.07
N MET A 197 7.19 11.11 16.14
CA MET A 197 7.51 11.49 17.53
C MET A 197 8.41 10.49 18.27
N GLN A 198 8.72 9.31 17.69
CA GLN A 198 9.65 8.35 18.31
C GLN A 198 10.76 7.94 17.31
N PRO A 199 11.80 8.79 17.16
CA PRO A 199 12.88 8.58 16.20
C PRO A 199 13.76 7.39 16.53
N GLU A 200 14.01 7.11 17.80
CA GLU A 200 14.98 6.08 18.20
C GLU A 200 14.50 4.68 17.77
N GLU A 201 13.19 4.46 17.73
CA GLU A 201 12.57 3.23 17.24
C GLU A 201 12.45 3.18 15.71
N CYS A 202 12.29 4.33 15.03
CA CYS A 202 12.32 4.41 13.56
C CYS A 202 13.67 3.96 12.96
N PHE A 203 14.77 4.09 13.72
CA PHE A 203 16.13 3.77 13.27
C PHE A 203 16.72 2.50 13.89
N ASN A 204 16.21 2.04 15.05
CA ASN A 204 16.75 0.89 15.79
C ASN A 204 15.82 -0.34 15.80
N SER A 205 14.84 -0.41 14.91
CA SER A 205 13.94 -1.56 14.87
C SER A 205 14.68 -2.81 14.33
N ASP A 206 15.26 -3.58 15.25
CA ASP A 206 15.59 -5.00 15.07
C ASP A 206 14.34 -5.84 14.69
N THR A 207 13.15 -5.24 14.69
CA THR A 207 11.97 -5.72 13.96
C THR A 207 12.08 -5.37 12.47
N ALA A 208 13.16 -5.83 11.82
CA ALA A 208 13.27 -5.79 10.37
C ALA A 208 12.09 -6.58 9.78
N ARG A 209 11.07 -5.87 9.27
CA ARG A 209 9.98 -6.51 8.55
C ARG A 209 10.59 -7.33 7.41
N LYS A 210 10.34 -8.64 7.44
CA LYS A 210 10.91 -9.58 6.46
C LYS A 210 10.39 -9.33 5.04
N VAL A 211 9.23 -8.69 4.92
CA VAL A 211 8.61 -8.30 3.65
C VAL A 211 8.46 -6.78 3.62
N PHE A 212 8.99 -6.15 2.58
CA PHE A 212 8.98 -4.69 2.44
C PHE A 212 7.75 -4.15 1.71
N MET A 213 7.11 -4.99 0.89
CA MET A 213 5.92 -4.62 0.14
C MET A 213 5.01 -5.81 -0.11
N ARG A 214 3.71 -5.56 -0.28
CA ARG A 214 2.75 -6.60 -0.64
C ARG A 214 2.91 -7.09 -2.08
N LEU A 215 3.74 -8.13 -2.26
CA LEU A 215 3.87 -8.91 -3.50
C LEU A 215 3.63 -10.40 -3.21
N THR A 216 2.40 -10.73 -2.85
CA THR A 216 1.93 -12.10 -2.61
C THR A 216 1.88 -12.92 -3.91
N PRO A 217 1.87 -14.26 -3.84
CA PRO A 217 1.85 -15.12 -5.03
C PRO A 217 0.69 -14.78 -5.98
N ASN A 218 -0.48 -14.44 -5.44
CA ASN A 218 -1.65 -14.02 -6.22
C ASN A 218 -1.41 -12.73 -7.02
N LEU A 219 -0.84 -11.72 -6.37
CA LEU A 219 -0.46 -10.47 -7.04
C LEU A 219 0.64 -10.69 -8.08
N GLN A 220 1.59 -11.58 -7.79
CA GLN A 220 2.66 -11.94 -8.73
C GLN A 220 2.09 -12.60 -10.00
N GLN A 221 1.12 -13.50 -9.87
CA GLN A 221 0.45 -14.12 -11.03
C GLN A 221 -0.34 -13.10 -11.86
N LEU A 222 -1.07 -12.19 -11.21
CA LEU A 222 -1.81 -11.12 -11.90
C LEU A 222 -0.89 -10.18 -12.69
N ILE A 223 0.23 -9.75 -12.09
CA ILE A 223 1.17 -8.80 -12.71
C ILE A 223 2.07 -9.49 -13.73
N THR A 224 2.38 -10.78 -13.52
CA THR A 224 3.38 -11.60 -14.22
C THR A 224 4.83 -11.17 -13.95
N ASN A 225 5.77 -12.11 -14.09
CA ASN A 225 7.19 -11.83 -13.84
C ASN A 225 7.76 -10.72 -14.74
N ILE A 226 7.31 -10.65 -15.99
CA ILE A 226 7.68 -9.60 -16.94
C ILE A 226 7.13 -8.25 -16.49
N GLY A 227 5.92 -8.24 -15.89
CA GLY A 227 5.32 -7.05 -15.29
C GLY A 227 6.10 -6.53 -14.08
N ILE A 228 6.61 -7.44 -13.24
CA ILE A 228 7.34 -7.14 -12.01
C ILE A 228 8.72 -6.53 -12.33
N HIS A 229 9.54 -7.20 -13.15
CA HIS A 229 10.86 -6.69 -13.49
C HIS A 229 10.83 -5.59 -14.57
N GLY A 230 9.69 -5.38 -15.23
CA GLY A 230 9.47 -4.32 -16.22
C GLY A 230 8.72 -3.11 -15.64
N PRO A 231 7.43 -2.94 -15.96
CA PRO A 231 6.68 -1.73 -15.59
C PRO A 231 6.62 -1.46 -14.08
N PHE A 232 6.59 -2.49 -13.22
CA PHE A 232 6.56 -2.31 -11.77
C PHE A 232 7.87 -1.70 -11.27
N SER A 233 9.02 -2.35 -11.46
CA SER A 233 10.35 -1.84 -11.05
C SER A 233 10.67 -0.44 -11.61
N HIS A 234 10.31 -0.17 -12.88
CA HIS A 234 10.57 1.12 -13.51
C HIS A 234 9.62 2.22 -13.03
N THR A 235 8.40 1.87 -12.63
CA THR A 235 7.48 2.81 -11.96
C THR A 235 8.05 3.19 -10.60
N MET A 236 8.54 2.20 -9.85
CA MET A 236 9.19 2.43 -8.56
C MET A 236 10.37 3.40 -8.72
N PHE A 237 11.27 3.10 -9.65
CA PHE A 237 12.43 3.93 -9.95
C PHE A 237 12.05 5.35 -10.37
N SER A 238 11.11 5.51 -11.31
CA SER A 238 10.68 6.82 -11.81
C SER A 238 10.04 7.67 -10.71
N ALA A 239 9.28 7.06 -9.80
CA ALA A 239 8.69 7.74 -8.66
C ALA A 239 9.77 8.19 -7.67
N SER A 240 10.70 7.30 -7.32
CA SER A 240 11.81 7.63 -6.43
C SER A 240 12.72 8.71 -6.99
N TYR A 241 13.05 8.62 -8.28
CA TYR A 241 13.86 9.63 -8.98
C TYR A 241 13.20 11.02 -8.96
N ALA A 242 11.89 11.09 -9.21
CA ALA A 242 11.17 12.35 -9.22
C ALA A 242 11.16 13.04 -7.84
N ILE A 243 10.93 12.27 -6.77
CA ILE A 243 10.88 12.78 -5.39
C ILE A 243 12.29 13.11 -4.89
N GLY A 244 13.27 12.23 -5.14
CA GLY A 244 14.67 12.43 -4.73
C GLY A 244 15.30 13.69 -5.31
N ARG A 245 14.92 14.07 -6.54
CA ARG A 245 15.37 15.34 -7.16
C ARG A 245 14.73 16.59 -6.54
N SER A 246 13.58 16.44 -5.89
CA SER A 246 12.84 17.55 -5.29
C SER A 246 13.33 17.84 -3.87
N THR A 247 14.43 18.60 -3.77
CA THR A 247 15.09 18.92 -2.49
C THR A 247 14.20 19.62 -1.46
N CYS A 248 13.19 20.37 -1.91
CA CYS A 248 12.26 21.09 -1.03
C CYS A 248 11.00 20.28 -0.65
N PHE A 249 10.80 19.07 -1.19
CA PHE A 249 9.57 18.29 -0.97
C PHE A 249 9.40 17.91 0.51
N TRP A 250 10.33 17.15 1.07
CA TRP A 250 10.27 16.67 2.45
C TRP A 250 10.25 17.79 3.51
N PRO A 251 11.11 18.83 3.42
CA PRO A 251 11.06 19.94 4.36
C PRO A 251 9.71 20.67 4.34
N THR A 252 9.13 20.87 3.16
CA THR A 252 7.84 21.57 3.02
C THR A 252 6.70 20.69 3.53
N MET A 253 6.68 19.43 3.12
CA MET A 253 5.68 18.45 3.53
C MET A 253 5.63 18.30 5.05
N LEU A 254 6.76 17.99 5.68
CA LEU A 254 6.82 17.77 7.14
C LEU A 254 6.44 19.04 7.92
N LYS A 255 6.78 20.24 7.43
CA LYS A 255 6.33 21.51 8.03
C LYS A 255 4.81 21.68 7.92
N LEU A 256 4.20 21.34 6.78
CA LEU A 256 2.75 21.39 6.60
C LEU A 256 2.04 20.40 7.52
N LEU A 257 2.54 19.17 7.62
CA LEU A 257 2.00 18.13 8.51
C LEU A 257 2.09 18.58 9.98
N LEU A 258 3.20 19.17 10.39
CA LEU A 258 3.33 19.68 11.75
C LEU A 258 2.43 20.88 12.04
N LYS A 259 2.23 21.79 11.09
CA LYS A 259 1.28 22.89 11.25
C LYS A 259 -0.15 22.35 11.46
N LYS A 260 -0.51 21.29 10.74
CA LYS A 260 -1.79 20.60 10.90
C LYS A 260 -1.90 19.93 12.27
N ALA A 261 -0.87 19.16 12.66
CA ALA A 261 -0.80 18.53 13.99
C ALA A 261 -0.82 19.56 15.13
N SER A 262 -0.10 20.68 15.01
CA SER A 262 -0.05 21.72 16.05
C SER A 262 -1.38 22.42 16.25
N SER A 263 -2.23 22.50 15.22
CA SER A 263 -3.58 23.07 15.33
C SER A 263 -4.49 22.19 16.20
N SER A 264 -4.17 20.90 16.32
CA SER A 264 -4.85 19.94 17.20
C SER A 264 -4.25 19.90 18.62
N TRP A 265 -3.05 20.46 18.83
CA TRP A 265 -2.39 20.46 20.13
C TRP A 265 -2.78 21.71 20.92
N HIS A 266 -3.82 21.61 21.73
CA HIS A 266 -4.12 22.65 22.71
C HIS A 266 -3.06 22.63 23.85
N GLU A 267 -2.33 23.74 23.95
CA GLU A 267 -1.71 24.29 25.19
C GLU A 267 -0.31 23.89 25.69
N ASN A 268 0.58 23.19 24.97
CA ASN A 268 1.99 23.04 25.43
C ASN A 268 3.04 23.03 24.29
N THR A 269 2.93 23.99 23.36
CA THR A 269 3.65 23.96 22.07
C THR A 269 5.02 24.62 22.08
N ILE A 270 5.29 25.64 22.90
CA ILE A 270 6.48 26.49 22.73
C ILE A 270 7.79 25.79 23.12
N GLU A 271 7.80 25.00 24.21
CA GLU A 271 9.01 24.23 24.62
C GLU A 271 9.29 23.03 23.70
N LYS A 272 8.24 22.46 23.07
CA LYS A 272 8.38 21.31 22.15
C LYS A 272 8.89 21.72 20.77
N ILE A 273 8.58 22.93 20.29
CA ILE A 273 9.00 23.41 18.95
C ILE A 273 10.52 23.38 18.77
N GLY A 274 11.29 23.70 19.82
CA GLY A 274 12.76 23.67 19.78
C GLY A 274 13.35 22.27 19.53
N GLN A 275 12.65 21.22 19.95
CA GLN A 275 13.03 19.82 19.70
C GLN A 275 12.47 19.30 18.37
N VAL A 276 11.32 19.82 17.93
CA VAL A 276 10.63 19.38 16.70
C VAL A 276 11.36 19.82 15.43
N VAL A 277 11.90 21.04 15.37
CA VAL A 277 12.61 21.53 14.17
C VAL A 277 13.84 20.70 13.77
N PRO A 278 14.81 20.41 14.67
CA PRO A 278 15.96 19.56 14.33
C PRO A 278 15.51 18.13 13.98
N PHE A 279 14.43 17.66 14.60
CA PHE A 279 13.83 16.37 14.30
C PHE A 279 13.27 16.30 12.87
N ILE A 280 12.52 17.32 12.41
CA ILE A 280 12.06 17.42 11.02
C ILE A 280 13.23 17.36 10.06
N ASN A 281 14.30 18.10 10.35
CA ASN A 281 15.46 18.17 9.46
C ASN A 281 16.14 16.80 9.36
N LYS A 282 16.24 16.05 10.47
CA LYS A 282 16.74 14.67 10.48
C LYS A 282 15.86 13.76 9.63
N LEU A 283 14.54 13.73 9.85
CA LEU A 283 13.63 12.90 9.05
C LEU A 283 13.60 13.29 7.57
N SER A 284 13.59 14.59 7.29
CA SER A 284 13.65 15.11 5.93
C SER A 284 14.91 14.64 5.23
N SER A 285 16.06 14.67 5.91
CA SER A 285 17.32 14.16 5.36
C SER A 285 17.25 12.66 5.13
N TYR A 286 16.69 11.89 6.06
CA TYR A 286 16.54 10.44 5.93
C TYR A 286 15.68 10.05 4.72
N TYR A 287 14.45 10.57 4.62
CA TYR A 287 13.58 10.24 3.49
C TYR A 287 14.16 10.74 2.16
N SER A 288 14.78 11.92 2.13
CA SER A 288 15.44 12.41 0.92
C SER A 288 16.56 11.48 0.47
N THR A 289 17.38 10.98 1.39
CA THR A 289 18.44 10.02 1.11
C THR A 289 17.87 8.70 0.60
N GLN A 290 16.87 8.12 1.28
CA GLN A 290 16.28 6.85 0.84
C GLN A 290 15.65 6.93 -0.56
N PHE A 291 14.90 8.00 -0.84
CA PHE A 291 14.35 8.23 -2.18
C PHE A 291 15.44 8.47 -3.23
N SER A 292 16.52 9.16 -2.87
CA SER A 292 17.66 9.37 -3.76
C SER A 292 18.43 8.09 -4.04
N ASP A 293 18.56 7.20 -3.06
CA ASP A 293 19.20 5.90 -3.21
C ASP A 293 18.42 4.99 -4.16
N CYS A 294 17.10 4.89 -3.99
CA CYS A 294 16.24 4.13 -4.89
C CYS A 294 16.15 4.76 -6.29
N GLY A 295 16.23 6.10 -6.37
CA GLY A 295 16.21 6.86 -7.61
C GLY A 295 17.56 6.99 -8.30
N ASN A 296 18.67 6.46 -7.75
CA ASN A 296 19.99 6.68 -8.33
C ASN A 296 20.10 6.03 -9.73
N PRO A 297 20.44 6.77 -10.81
CA PRO A 297 20.50 6.22 -12.17
C PRO A 297 21.51 5.08 -12.35
N GLU A 298 22.56 5.01 -11.53
CA GLU A 298 23.59 3.98 -11.66
C GLU A 298 23.17 2.65 -11.02
N ASN A 299 22.70 2.71 -9.76
CA ASN A 299 22.49 1.51 -8.93
C ASN A 299 21.05 1.35 -8.40
N GLY A 300 20.18 2.33 -8.61
CA GLY A 300 18.84 2.36 -8.01
C GLY A 300 17.95 1.21 -8.47
N LEU A 301 18.00 0.84 -9.75
CA LEU A 301 17.25 -0.31 -10.29
C LEU A 301 17.71 -1.64 -9.69
N GLN A 302 19.01 -1.82 -9.43
CA GLN A 302 19.53 -3.03 -8.79
C GLN A 302 19.03 -3.15 -7.35
N LYS A 303 19.06 -2.05 -6.59
CA LYS A 303 18.49 -1.99 -5.24
C LYS A 303 16.99 -2.32 -5.24
N ILE A 304 16.23 -1.73 -6.17
CA ILE A 304 14.80 -2.02 -6.31
C ILE A 304 14.56 -3.50 -6.63
N SER A 305 15.34 -4.10 -7.53
CA SER A 305 15.24 -5.53 -7.83
C SER A 305 15.48 -6.38 -6.59
N GLN A 306 16.53 -6.07 -5.81
CA GLN A 306 16.80 -6.79 -4.56
C GLN A 306 15.63 -6.69 -3.58
N ILE A 307 15.04 -5.51 -3.41
CA ILE A 307 13.89 -5.30 -2.52
C ILE A 307 12.68 -6.13 -3.00
N ILE A 308 12.44 -6.18 -4.31
CA ILE A 308 11.39 -7.00 -4.93
C ILE A 308 11.66 -8.48 -4.65
N ASP A 309 12.88 -8.96 -4.91
CA ASP A 309 13.26 -10.37 -4.72
C ASP A 309 13.12 -10.80 -3.24
N PHE A 310 13.49 -9.92 -2.31
CA PHE A 310 13.28 -10.15 -0.87
C PHE A 310 11.79 -10.23 -0.50
N SER A 311 10.95 -9.43 -1.15
CA SER A 311 9.51 -9.37 -0.88
C SER A 311 8.74 -10.52 -1.55
N MET A 312 9.27 -11.09 -2.64
CA MET A 312 8.70 -12.25 -3.35
C MET A 312 9.07 -13.58 -2.70
N ASN A 313 10.08 -13.61 -1.84
CA ASN A 313 10.56 -14.85 -1.22
C ASN A 313 9.44 -15.51 -0.37
N PRO A 314 9.04 -16.75 -0.69
CA PRO A 314 7.95 -17.44 -0.01
C PRO A 314 8.19 -17.59 1.50
N TYR A 315 9.44 -17.80 1.92
CA TYR A 315 9.78 -17.92 3.35
C TYR A 315 9.52 -16.62 4.11
N ASN A 316 9.80 -15.47 3.48
CA ASN A 316 9.56 -14.15 4.09
C ASN A 316 8.07 -13.84 4.16
N ILE A 317 7.33 -14.18 3.10
CA ILE A 317 5.88 -14.04 3.00
C ILE A 317 5.18 -14.86 4.09
N LEU A 318 5.55 -16.14 4.25
CA LEU A 318 4.94 -17.02 5.25
C LEU A 318 5.29 -16.65 6.70
N ALA A 319 6.40 -15.96 6.91
CA ALA A 319 6.80 -15.47 8.23
C ALA A 319 5.98 -14.26 8.71
N GLN A 320 5.14 -13.66 7.85
CA GLN A 320 4.27 -12.53 8.23
C GLN A 320 3.15 -12.95 9.19
N ASP A 321 2.36 -11.96 9.61
CA ASP A 321 1.16 -12.23 10.39
C ASP A 321 0.10 -12.96 9.54
N VAL A 322 -0.67 -13.82 10.20
CA VAL A 322 -1.75 -14.62 9.60
C VAL A 322 -2.80 -13.69 8.98
N LEU A 323 -3.12 -12.58 9.65
CA LEU A 323 -4.10 -11.59 9.21
C LEU A 323 -3.64 -10.79 7.98
N TRP A 324 -2.34 -10.82 7.66
CA TRP A 324 -1.84 -10.21 6.44
C TRP A 324 -2.23 -10.98 5.18
N TYR A 325 -2.73 -12.23 5.33
CA TYR A 325 -3.12 -13.13 4.24
C TYR A 325 -1.98 -13.33 3.22
N PRO A 326 -0.92 -14.07 3.58
CA PRO A 326 0.27 -14.21 2.73
C PRO A 326 0.03 -14.86 1.36
N LEU A 327 -1.04 -15.62 1.19
CA LEU A 327 -1.39 -16.24 -0.09
C LEU A 327 -2.15 -15.31 -1.05
N LEU A 328 -2.81 -14.26 -0.54
CA LEU A 328 -3.68 -13.35 -1.32
C LEU A 328 -2.95 -12.06 -1.66
#